data_AF-F8GLX4-F1
#
_entry.id   AF-F8GLX4-F1
#
_cell.length_a   1.000
_cell.length_b   1.000
_cell.length_c   1.000
_cell.angle_alpha   90.00
_cell.angle_beta   90.00
_cell.angle_gamma   90.00
#
_symmetry.space_group_name_H-M   'P 1'
#
loop_
_entity.id
_entity.type
_entity.pdbx_description
1 polymer ?
#
loop_
_entity_poly.entity_id
_entity_poly.type
_entity_poly.pdbx_seq_one_letter_code
_entity_poly.pdbx_strand_id
1 'polypeptide(L)'
;MMWQRVMAILSIFVLSFANAETIDSGTYLTKIPEGPVIIEREDIYWSVQYCPDNTCDLLQISTAVNENDVQRLVLGFFVYFSSYIYLNQWQEETRRNEAVQMEIKRLSNATCTIQNTKQLVECRLRELSSTRKLEIFFIRFDEGERKVTRLHLSDILQ
;
A
#
# COMPACT_ATOMS: atom_id res chain seq x y z
N MET A 1 -43.86 -51.73 6.67
CA MET A 1 -43.42 -50.89 5.54
C MET A 1 -43.37 -49.44 6.01
N MET A 2 -42.21 -48.99 6.46
CA MET A 2 -41.96 -47.58 6.86
C MET A 2 -41.36 -46.85 5.66
N TRP A 3 -41.99 -45.74 5.24
CA TRP A 3 -41.41 -44.80 4.29
C TRP A 3 -40.60 -43.76 5.06
N GLN A 4 -39.29 -43.77 4.85
CA GLN A 4 -38.35 -42.84 5.47
C GLN A 4 -38.03 -41.71 4.49
N ARG A 5 -38.28 -40.48 4.94
CA ARG A 5 -38.06 -39.22 4.23
C ARG A 5 -36.57 -38.99 3.98
N VAL A 6 -36.20 -38.55 2.79
CA VAL A 6 -34.89 -37.92 2.52
C VAL A 6 -35.15 -36.48 2.07
N MET A 7 -34.99 -35.55 3.01
CA MET A 7 -34.87 -34.12 2.73
C MET A 7 -33.43 -33.87 2.24
N ALA A 8 -33.27 -33.52 0.97
CA ALA A 8 -32.01 -33.01 0.46
C ALA A 8 -31.85 -31.55 0.92
N ILE A 9 -31.02 -31.33 1.94
CA ILE A 9 -30.59 -29.99 2.33
C ILE A 9 -29.53 -29.56 1.31
N LEU A 10 -29.95 -28.72 0.36
CA LEU A 10 -29.05 -27.96 -0.50
C LEU A 10 -28.34 -26.91 0.37
N SER A 11 -27.19 -27.28 0.91
CA SER A 11 -26.24 -26.32 1.49
C SER A 11 -25.60 -25.53 0.35
N ILE A 12 -26.18 -24.38 0.02
CA ILE A 12 -25.54 -23.36 -0.81
C ILE A 12 -24.36 -22.81 0.01
N PHE A 13 -23.15 -23.29 -0.29
CA PHE A 13 -21.93 -22.60 0.10
C PHE A 13 -21.88 -21.30 -0.68
N VAL A 14 -22.34 -20.20 -0.07
CA VAL A 14 -22.03 -18.85 -0.55
C VAL A 14 -20.56 -18.61 -0.24
N LEU A 15 -19.71 -18.81 -1.24
CA LEU A 15 -18.35 -18.28 -1.22
C LEU A 15 -18.47 -16.76 -1.18
N SER A 16 -18.23 -16.18 -0.01
CA SER A 16 -18.10 -14.74 0.16
C SER A 16 -16.80 -14.34 -0.54
N PHE A 17 -16.88 -13.94 -1.81
CA PHE A 17 -15.79 -13.24 -2.47
C PHE A 17 -15.69 -11.88 -1.76
N ALA A 18 -14.62 -11.66 -1.00
CA ALA A 18 -14.25 -10.33 -0.58
C ALA A 18 -14.09 -9.49 -1.86
N ASN A 19 -14.94 -8.48 -2.03
CA ASN A 19 -14.86 -7.57 -3.16
C ASN A 19 -13.78 -6.53 -2.82
N ALA A 20 -12.54 -6.81 -3.18
CA ALA A 20 -11.51 -5.78 -3.21
C ALA A 20 -11.88 -4.73 -4.28
N GLU A 21 -12.00 -3.48 -3.89
CA GLU A 21 -12.32 -2.37 -4.81
C GLU A 21 -11.02 -1.68 -5.22
N THR A 22 -10.61 -1.83 -6.49
CA THR A 22 -9.48 -1.07 -7.03
C THR A 22 -9.85 0.40 -7.16
N ILE A 23 -9.04 1.30 -6.60
CA ILE A 23 -9.23 2.75 -6.68
C ILE A 23 -8.16 3.40 -7.58
N ASP A 24 -8.44 4.62 -8.04
CA ASP A 24 -7.46 5.41 -8.79
C ASP A 24 -6.23 5.68 -7.91
N SER A 25 -5.03 5.36 -8.40
CA SER A 25 -3.77 5.67 -7.70
C SER A 25 -3.36 7.15 -7.88
N GLY A 26 -4.06 7.88 -8.73
CA GLY A 26 -3.86 9.30 -8.99
C GLY A 26 -2.72 9.56 -9.98
N THR A 27 -2.64 10.83 -10.41
CA THR A 27 -1.81 11.27 -11.55
C THR A 27 -0.30 11.04 -11.38
N TYR A 28 0.21 10.93 -10.14
CA TYR A 28 1.63 10.78 -9.88
C TYR A 28 2.08 9.32 -9.77
N LEU A 29 1.25 8.46 -9.17
CA LEU A 29 1.56 7.03 -9.02
C LEU A 29 1.36 6.25 -10.33
N THR A 30 0.51 6.74 -11.23
CA THR A 30 0.36 6.20 -12.60
C THR A 30 1.60 6.40 -13.48
N LYS A 31 2.56 7.24 -13.07
CA LYS A 31 3.80 7.52 -13.81
C LYS A 31 5.02 6.80 -13.26
N ILE A 32 4.85 5.90 -12.29
CA ILE A 32 5.96 5.15 -11.73
C ILE A 32 6.51 4.17 -12.80
N PRO A 33 7.85 4.05 -12.94
CA PRO A 33 8.45 3.11 -13.91
C PRO A 33 8.09 1.64 -13.64
N GLU A 34 8.11 0.82 -14.69
CA GLU A 34 7.98 -0.66 -14.61
C GLU A 34 6.66 -1.19 -14.02
N GLY A 35 5.57 -0.42 -14.14
CA GLY A 35 4.22 -0.88 -13.85
C GLY A 35 3.51 -0.04 -12.80
N PRO A 36 2.17 0.01 -12.80
CA PRO A 36 1.46 0.92 -11.93
C PRO A 36 1.56 0.49 -10.46
N VAL A 37 1.46 1.47 -9.56
CA VAL A 37 1.05 1.19 -8.18
C VAL A 37 -0.43 0.85 -8.20
N ILE A 38 -0.75 -0.36 -7.74
CA ILE A 38 -2.12 -0.84 -7.59
C ILE A 38 -2.57 -0.51 -6.16
N ILE A 39 -3.72 0.15 -6.02
CA ILE A 39 -4.34 0.42 -4.72
C ILE A 39 -5.72 -0.22 -4.70
N GLU A 40 -5.92 -1.14 -3.77
CA GLU A 40 -7.17 -1.86 -3.56
C GLU A 40 -7.67 -1.58 -2.15
N ARG A 41 -8.96 -1.33 -2.03
CA ARG A 41 -9.64 -1.23 -0.75
C ARG A 41 -10.17 -2.60 -0.34
N GLU A 42 -9.73 -3.04 0.83
CA GLU A 42 -10.24 -4.21 1.53
C GLU A 42 -11.07 -3.76 2.75
N ASP A 43 -11.67 -4.70 3.49
CA ASP A 43 -12.59 -4.39 4.59
C ASP A 43 -11.95 -3.46 5.66
N ILE A 44 -10.72 -3.76 6.07
CA ILE A 44 -10.04 -3.09 7.20
C ILE A 44 -8.73 -2.39 6.82
N TYR A 45 -8.25 -2.59 5.59
CA TYR A 45 -7.02 -1.96 5.08
C TYR A 45 -7.12 -1.60 3.59
N TRP A 46 -6.33 -0.63 3.17
CA TRP A 46 -5.91 -0.37 1.80
C TRP A 46 -4.69 -1.23 1.52
N SER A 47 -4.75 -2.03 0.47
CA SER A 47 -3.64 -2.82 -0.07
C SER A 47 -2.98 -2.02 -1.18
N VAL A 48 -1.72 -1.66 -1.01
CA VAL A 48 -0.95 -0.90 -2.00
C VAL A 48 0.21 -1.77 -2.46
N GLN A 49 0.22 -2.12 -3.74
CA GLN A 49 1.22 -3.02 -4.30
C GLN A 49 1.94 -2.39 -5.50
N TYR A 50 3.26 -2.52 -5.53
CA TYR A 50 4.11 -2.18 -6.67
C TYR A 50 5.06 -3.33 -6.95
N CYS A 51 5.01 -3.89 -8.15
CA CYS A 51 5.78 -5.07 -8.57
C CYS A 51 6.49 -4.80 -9.90
N PRO A 52 7.70 -4.22 -9.90
CA PRO A 52 8.43 -3.97 -11.15
C PRO A 52 9.02 -5.23 -11.77
N ASP A 53 9.14 -6.31 -10.99
CA ASP A 53 9.69 -7.59 -11.41
C ASP A 53 9.00 -8.75 -10.65
N ASN A 54 9.73 -9.82 -10.35
CA ASN A 54 9.22 -10.93 -9.53
C ASN A 54 9.20 -10.62 -8.03
N THR A 55 9.36 -9.36 -7.63
CA THR A 55 9.29 -8.88 -6.26
C THR A 55 8.32 -7.71 -6.15
N CYS A 56 7.78 -7.48 -4.96
CA CYS A 56 6.90 -6.34 -4.72
C CYS A 56 7.13 -5.68 -3.36
N ASP A 57 6.95 -4.36 -3.34
CA ASP A 57 6.56 -3.64 -2.13
C ASP A 57 5.04 -3.79 -1.92
N LEU A 58 4.63 -4.19 -0.71
CA LEU A 58 3.24 -4.20 -0.28
C LEU A 58 3.08 -3.36 0.99
N LEU A 59 2.25 -2.32 0.94
CA LEU A 59 1.83 -1.56 2.11
C LEU A 59 0.38 -1.92 2.45
N GLN A 60 0.13 -2.28 3.70
CA GLN A 60 -1.22 -2.42 4.24
C GLN A 60 -1.48 -1.25 5.17
N ILE A 61 -2.39 -0.36 4.77
CA ILE A 61 -2.72 0.86 5.51
C ILE A 61 -4.14 0.76 6.01
N SER A 62 -4.43 0.97 7.29
CA SER A 62 -5.79 0.86 7.82
C SER A 62 -6.79 1.76 7.07
N THR A 63 -8.02 1.26 6.84
CA THR A 63 -9.12 2.05 6.26
C THR A 63 -9.58 3.23 7.13
N ALA A 64 -9.08 3.33 8.37
CA ALA A 64 -9.21 4.52 9.20
C ALA A 64 -8.40 5.72 8.69
N VAL A 65 -7.42 5.49 7.79
CA VAL A 65 -6.74 6.55 7.04
C VAL A 65 -7.57 6.85 5.79
N ASN A 66 -7.87 8.13 5.57
CA ASN A 66 -8.65 8.53 4.39
C ASN A 66 -7.85 8.27 3.09
N GLU A 67 -8.57 8.02 2.01
CA GLU A 67 -8.00 7.66 0.70
C GLU A 67 -6.96 8.67 0.18
N ASN A 68 -7.24 9.96 0.29
CA ASN A 68 -6.32 11.00 -0.17
C ASN A 68 -4.98 10.93 0.58
N ASP A 69 -5.02 10.69 1.90
CA ASP A 69 -3.82 10.54 2.71
C ASP A 69 -3.09 9.23 2.42
N VAL A 70 -3.80 8.16 2.04
CA VAL A 70 -3.19 6.92 1.53
C VAL A 70 -2.39 7.22 0.27
N GLN A 71 -3.01 7.82 -0.76
CA GLN A 71 -2.33 8.16 -2.02
C GLN A 71 -1.09 9.04 -1.77
N ARG A 72 -1.21 10.06 -0.92
CA ARG A 72 -0.08 10.94 -0.57
C ARG A 72 1.03 10.21 0.18
N LEU A 73 0.67 9.35 1.14
CA LEU A 73 1.63 8.58 1.92
C LEU A 73 2.39 7.62 1.02
N VAL A 74 1.69 6.95 0.11
CA VAL A 74 2.25 6.03 -0.88
C VAL A 74 3.18 6.77 -1.84
N LEU A 75 2.75 7.94 -2.34
CA LEU A 75 3.61 8.80 -3.16
C LEU A 75 4.89 9.18 -2.40
N GLY A 76 4.76 9.62 -1.14
CA GLY A 76 5.91 9.90 -0.28
C GLY A 76 6.83 8.69 -0.09
N PHE A 77 6.26 7.51 0.16
CA PHE A 77 7.01 6.27 0.33
C PHE A 77 7.85 5.94 -0.90
N PHE A 78 7.25 5.91 -2.10
CA PHE A 78 7.98 5.57 -3.32
C PHE A 78 9.01 6.64 -3.70
N VAL A 79 8.77 7.91 -3.39
CA VAL A 79 9.71 9.01 -3.68
C VAL A 79 10.96 8.98 -2.79
N TYR A 80 10.84 8.51 -1.55
CA TYR A 80 11.90 8.66 -0.54
C TYR A 80 12.47 7.37 0.05
N PHE A 81 11.71 6.28 0.04
CA PHE A 81 12.03 5.10 0.86
C PHE A 81 12.01 3.77 0.10
N SER A 82 11.32 3.68 -1.04
CA SER A 82 11.41 2.46 -1.85
C SER A 82 12.82 2.29 -2.43
N SER A 83 13.37 1.08 -2.30
CA SER A 83 14.76 0.75 -2.65
C SER A 83 14.93 0.21 -4.07
N TYR A 84 13.86 0.16 -4.87
CA TYR A 84 13.93 -0.34 -6.24
C TYR A 84 14.80 0.57 -7.11
N ILE A 85 15.87 0.00 -7.68
CA ILE A 85 16.82 0.73 -8.52
C ILE A 85 16.17 1.38 -9.74
N TYR A 86 15.08 0.78 -10.25
CA TYR A 86 14.29 1.30 -11.37
C TYR A 86 13.64 2.65 -11.06
N LEU A 87 13.48 2.98 -9.77
CA LEU A 87 12.88 4.23 -9.34
C LEU A 87 13.88 5.38 -9.24
N ASN A 88 15.20 5.15 -9.26
CA ASN A 88 16.19 6.18 -8.94
C ASN A 88 16.03 7.48 -9.74
N GLN A 89 15.94 7.39 -11.07
CA GLN A 89 15.76 8.56 -11.92
C GLN A 89 14.40 9.24 -11.66
N TRP A 90 13.32 8.46 -11.61
CA TRP A 90 11.99 8.97 -11.34
C TRP A 90 11.90 9.66 -9.98
N GLN A 91 12.50 9.09 -8.95
CA GLN A 91 12.57 9.67 -7.61
C GLN A 91 13.33 11.00 -7.63
N GLU A 92 14.46 11.09 -8.32
CA GLU A 92 15.20 12.36 -8.45
C GLU A 92 14.38 13.46 -9.12
N GLU A 93 13.72 13.15 -10.23
CA GLU A 93 12.85 14.09 -10.95
C GLU A 93 11.65 14.50 -10.09
N THR A 94 11.04 13.53 -9.40
CA THR A 94 9.87 13.75 -8.56
C THR A 94 10.19 14.55 -7.29
N ARG A 95 11.39 14.38 -6.73
CA ARG A 95 11.88 15.22 -5.62
C ARG A 95 12.08 16.68 -6.02
N ARG A 96 12.41 16.95 -7.29
CA ARG A 96 12.54 18.31 -7.83
C ARG A 96 11.20 18.92 -8.28
N ASN A 97 10.14 18.12 -8.38
CA ASN A 97 8.83 18.58 -8.82
C ASN A 97 8.05 19.25 -7.68
N GLU A 98 7.93 20.58 -7.71
CA GLU A 98 7.25 21.35 -6.66
C GLU A 98 5.78 20.95 -6.44
N ALA A 99 5.05 20.57 -7.50
CA ALA A 99 3.65 20.15 -7.37
C ALA A 99 3.53 18.84 -6.59
N VAL A 100 4.43 17.90 -6.82
CA VAL A 100 4.51 16.65 -6.04
C VAL A 100 4.91 16.95 -4.59
N GLN A 101 5.88 17.82 -4.39
CA GLN A 101 6.30 18.21 -3.04
C GLN A 101 5.17 18.86 -2.24
N MET A 102 4.37 19.73 -2.88
CA MET A 102 3.17 20.30 -2.27
C MET A 102 2.11 19.25 -1.94
N GLU A 103 1.89 18.28 -2.84
CA GLU A 103 0.94 17.19 -2.60
C GLU A 103 1.33 16.36 -1.37
N ILE A 104 2.61 15.98 -1.25
CA ILE A 104 3.11 15.23 -0.10
C ILE A 104 3.03 16.07 1.18
N LYS A 105 3.30 17.39 1.13
CA LYS A 105 3.21 18.29 2.28
C LYS A 105 1.80 18.37 2.89
N ARG A 106 0.74 18.04 2.13
CA ARG A 106 -0.63 17.95 2.67
C ARG A 106 -0.84 16.81 3.67
N LEU A 107 0.12 15.88 3.80
CA LEU A 107 0.13 14.87 4.87
C LEU A 107 0.34 15.46 6.27
N SER A 108 0.74 16.73 6.37
CA SER A 108 0.99 17.36 7.66
C SER A 108 -0.25 17.38 8.55
N ASN A 109 -0.04 17.14 9.84
CA ASN A 109 -1.07 17.18 10.86
C ASN A 109 -0.48 17.71 12.17
N ALA A 110 -1.25 17.64 13.26
CA ALA A 110 -0.81 18.11 14.58
C ALA A 110 0.41 17.34 15.14
N THR A 111 0.56 16.06 14.78
CA THR A 111 1.65 15.18 15.24
C THR A 111 2.90 15.31 14.38
N CYS A 112 2.71 15.35 13.07
CA CYS A 112 3.74 15.43 12.04
C CYS A 112 3.59 16.76 11.30
N THR A 113 4.26 17.78 11.83
CA THR A 113 4.25 19.14 11.25
C THR A 113 5.20 19.25 10.06
N ILE A 114 4.98 20.26 9.21
CA ILE A 114 5.83 20.49 8.03
C ILE A 114 7.23 20.93 8.48
N GLN A 115 8.22 20.10 8.15
CA GLN A 115 9.63 20.43 8.21
C GLN A 115 10.21 20.29 6.79
N ASN A 116 11.01 19.26 6.54
CA ASN A 116 11.34 18.74 5.22
C ASN A 116 10.30 17.70 4.78
N THR A 117 9.97 17.63 3.48
CA THR A 117 9.06 16.62 2.92
C THR A 117 9.48 15.18 3.27
N LYS A 118 10.79 14.82 3.19
CA LYS A 118 11.26 13.47 3.57
C LYS A 118 10.94 13.17 5.04
N GLN A 119 11.26 14.12 5.94
CA GLN A 119 11.02 13.98 7.38
C GLN A 119 9.53 13.92 7.72
N LEU A 120 8.69 14.65 6.98
CA LEU A 120 7.24 14.57 7.13
C LEU A 120 6.73 13.17 6.78
N VAL A 121 7.15 12.60 5.64
CA VAL A 121 6.77 11.24 5.25
C VAL A 121 7.27 10.25 6.28
N GLU A 122 8.54 10.36 6.72
CA GLU A 122 9.10 9.53 7.77
C GLU A 122 8.25 9.56 9.05
N CYS A 123 7.90 10.75 9.52
CA CYS A 123 7.07 10.93 10.71
C CYS A 123 5.72 10.23 10.56
N ARG A 124 5.05 10.39 9.40
CA ARG A 124 3.74 9.77 9.15
C ARG A 124 3.83 8.25 9.07
N LEU A 125 4.88 7.70 8.45
CA LEU A 125 5.12 6.25 8.46
C LEU A 125 5.31 5.73 9.90
N ARG A 126 6.09 6.44 10.72
CA ARG A 126 6.31 6.08 12.15
C ARG A 126 5.03 6.18 12.97
N GLU A 127 4.28 7.26 12.83
CA GLU A 127 2.99 7.48 13.51
C GLU A 127 1.99 6.35 13.18
N LEU A 128 1.82 6.02 11.91
CA LEU A 128 0.88 4.98 11.49
C LEU A 128 1.37 3.59 11.89
N SER A 129 2.67 3.30 11.80
CA SER A 129 3.20 2.01 12.24
C SER A 129 3.07 1.82 13.76
N SER A 130 3.40 2.84 14.57
CA SER A 130 3.26 2.78 16.03
C SER A 130 1.82 2.59 16.51
N THR A 131 0.85 3.07 15.73
CA THR A 131 -0.58 2.90 16.00
C THR A 131 -1.20 1.68 15.30
N ARG A 132 -0.37 0.79 14.73
CA ARG A 132 -0.78 -0.43 13.99
C ARG A 132 -1.71 -0.15 12.81
N LYS A 133 -1.60 1.05 12.22
CA LYS A 133 -2.34 1.47 11.01
C LYS A 133 -1.53 1.32 9.73
N LEU A 134 -0.28 0.88 9.82
CA LEU A 134 0.59 0.62 8.69
C LEU A 134 1.46 -0.61 8.95
N GLU A 135 1.43 -1.54 8.01
CA GLU A 135 2.38 -2.65 7.90
C GLU A 135 2.98 -2.64 6.50
N ILE A 136 4.27 -2.98 6.38
CA ILE A 136 4.99 -3.01 5.11
C ILE A 136 5.58 -4.41 4.94
N PHE A 137 5.45 -4.95 3.74
CA PHE A 137 5.91 -6.28 3.37
C PHE A 137 6.69 -6.23 2.08
N PHE A 138 7.67 -7.13 1.98
CA PHE A 138 8.34 -7.49 0.76
C PHE A 138 7.82 -8.84 0.28
N ILE A 139 7.36 -8.89 -0.96
CA ILE A 139 6.90 -10.13 -1.59
C ILE A 139 7.93 -10.55 -2.62
N ARG A 140 8.25 -11.84 -2.69
CA ARG A 140 9.02 -12.43 -3.78
C ARG A 140 8.28 -13.62 -4.35
N PHE A 141 8.21 -13.68 -5.68
CA PHE A 141 7.74 -14.81 -6.45
C PHE A 141 8.94 -15.63 -6.92
N ASP A 142 9.06 -16.85 -6.41
CA ASP A 142 10.21 -17.73 -6.61
C ASP A 142 9.68 -19.14 -6.90
N GLU A 143 9.98 -19.69 -8.08
CA GLU A 143 9.53 -21.03 -8.52
C GLU A 143 8.01 -21.28 -8.41
N GLY A 144 7.19 -20.23 -8.55
CA GLY A 144 5.73 -20.30 -8.41
C GLY A 144 5.23 -20.18 -6.97
N GLU A 145 6.12 -20.04 -5.99
CA GLU A 145 5.77 -19.75 -4.60
C GLU A 145 5.75 -18.25 -4.31
N ARG A 146 4.76 -17.81 -3.52
CA ARG A 146 4.68 -16.45 -2.99
C ARG A 146 5.27 -16.40 -1.59
N LYS A 147 6.46 -15.82 -1.45
CA LYS A 147 7.14 -15.61 -0.17
C LYS A 147 6.88 -14.19 0.32
N VAL A 148 6.29 -14.04 1.51
CA VAL A 148 5.95 -12.74 2.11
C VAL A 148 6.81 -12.51 3.34
N THR A 149 7.54 -11.41 3.36
CA THR A 149 8.40 -11.01 4.48
C THR A 149 7.89 -9.68 5.03
N ARG A 150 7.55 -9.63 6.32
CA ARG A 150 7.23 -8.36 6.97
C ARG A 150 8.53 -7.57 7.15
N LEU A 151 8.54 -6.31 6.69
CA LEU A 151 9.66 -5.40 6.88
C LEU A 151 9.48 -4.59 8.16
N HIS A 152 10.57 -4.40 8.90
CA HIS A 152 10.58 -3.45 10.01
C HIS A 152 10.82 -2.05 9.47
N LEU A 153 10.03 -1.09 9.95
CA LEU A 153 10.15 0.30 9.49
C LEU A 153 11.55 0.88 9.77
N SER A 154 12.26 0.42 10.80
CA SER A 154 13.66 0.80 11.06
C SER A 154 14.61 0.46 9.93
N ASP A 155 14.33 -0.61 9.18
CA ASP A 155 15.19 -1.11 8.11
C ASP A 155 14.94 -0.33 6.81
N ILE A 156 13.74 0.23 6.67
CA ILE A 156 13.31 1.05 5.53
C ILE A 156 13.77 2.50 5.67
N LEU A 157 13.76 3.05 6.88
CA LEU A 157 14.00 4.49 7.14
C LEU A 157 15.48 4.87 7.27
N GLN A 158 16.41 4.06 6.77
CA GLN A 158 17.84 4.35 6.77
C GLN A 158 18.19 5.49 5.80
#